data_AF-A0A024UB39-F1
#
_entry.id   AF-A0A024UB39-F1
#
_cell.length_a   1.000
_cell.length_b   1.000
_cell.length_c   1.000
_cell.angle_alpha   90.00
_cell.angle_beta   90.00
_cell.angle_gamma   90.00
#
_symmetry.space_group_name_H-M   'P 1'
#
loop_
_entity.id
_entity.type
_entity.pdbx_description
1 polymer ?
#
loop_
_entity_poly.entity_id
_entity_poly.type
_entity_poly.pdbx_seq_one_letter_code
_entity_poly.pdbx_strand_id
1 'polypeptide(L)'
;MRMLALGIRTVPRVRVPLVQAASLSSDAPSKLRFDDILHDIHNFADAKKLPTANKLTALFRSVTSRQDFVEATKVLRIYETMFVDPKQQTAGEFIKAAITQDAEDLALKVFQQHRRIGMFVSTGSLNNLLLHLYKKRDHASALALFEELKLYKVKPNAETYSLVIRHLLSSDNIDQLLDVLAVAGAAKLIKANTLNHILIQLFNRGKLDEVSKVVEIAAKHDVPQNDITKSVLGSK
;
A
#
# COMPACT_ATOMS: atom_id res chain seq x y z
N MET A 1 10.71 -67.86 -64.74
CA MET A 1 12.19 -67.78 -64.70
C MET A 1 12.59 -66.32 -64.51
N ARG A 2 13.44 -66.05 -63.52
CA ARG A 2 14.21 -64.81 -63.24
C ARG A 2 13.49 -63.57 -62.65
N MET A 3 13.88 -63.30 -61.40
CA MET A 3 13.82 -62.05 -60.65
C MET A 3 14.40 -60.87 -61.45
N LEU A 4 13.85 -59.66 -61.26
CA LEU A 4 14.57 -58.39 -61.47
C LEU A 4 13.99 -57.26 -60.60
N ALA A 5 14.80 -56.87 -59.62
CA ALA A 5 15.07 -55.54 -59.07
C ALA A 5 13.94 -54.55 -58.69
N LEU A 6 13.86 -54.30 -57.38
CA LEU A 6 13.27 -53.13 -56.74
C LEU A 6 13.97 -51.83 -57.20
N GLY A 7 13.24 -50.98 -57.93
CA GLY A 7 13.63 -49.60 -58.20
C GLY A 7 13.03 -48.65 -57.16
N ILE A 8 13.84 -48.16 -56.23
CA ILE A 8 13.49 -47.09 -55.30
C ILE A 8 13.36 -45.80 -56.11
N ARG A 9 12.13 -45.28 -56.27
CA ARG A 9 11.90 -43.94 -56.83
C ARG A 9 12.33 -42.89 -55.80
N THR A 10 13.41 -42.17 -56.12
CA THR A 10 13.85 -40.98 -55.41
C THR A 10 12.88 -39.82 -55.69
N VAL A 11 12.35 -39.20 -54.64
CA VAL A 11 11.55 -37.97 -54.72
C VAL A 11 12.50 -36.77 -54.85
N PRO A 12 12.27 -35.81 -55.76
CA PRO A 12 13.17 -34.69 -55.96
C PRO A 12 13.14 -33.72 -54.76
N ARG A 13 14.33 -33.35 -54.27
CA ARG A 13 14.51 -32.25 -53.30
C ARG A 13 14.23 -30.92 -53.99
N VAL A 14 13.07 -30.33 -53.72
CA VAL A 14 12.80 -28.91 -54.03
C VAL A 14 13.62 -28.05 -53.07
N ARG A 15 14.57 -27.26 -53.60
CA ARG A 15 15.25 -26.20 -52.84
C ARG A 15 14.24 -25.08 -52.58
N VAL A 16 13.75 -25.00 -51.35
CA VAL A 16 13.03 -23.82 -50.86
C VAL A 16 14.05 -22.68 -50.66
N PRO A 17 13.82 -21.47 -51.20
CA PRO A 17 14.71 -20.34 -50.95
C PRO A 17 14.61 -19.91 -49.48
N LEU A 18 15.75 -19.56 -48.88
CA LEU A 18 15.84 -18.94 -47.56
C LEU A 18 15.06 -17.62 -47.59
N VAL A 19 13.82 -17.64 -47.10
CA VAL A 19 13.07 -16.43 -46.79
C VAL A 19 13.78 -15.78 -45.61
N GLN A 20 14.38 -14.62 -45.87
CA GLN A 20 14.85 -13.69 -44.84
C GLN A 20 13.73 -13.50 -43.81
N ALA A 21 14.00 -13.87 -42.56
CA ALA A 21 13.12 -13.61 -41.44
C ALA A 21 12.99 -12.09 -41.25
N ALA A 22 11.97 -11.51 -41.89
CA ALA A 22 11.46 -10.21 -41.52
C ALA A 22 10.86 -10.34 -40.11
N SER A 23 11.48 -9.66 -39.16
CA SER A 23 10.97 -9.40 -37.83
C SER A 23 9.66 -8.60 -37.93
N LEU A 24 8.53 -9.30 -37.98
CA LEU A 24 7.21 -8.70 -37.91
C LEU A 24 6.66 -8.80 -36.50
N SER A 25 6.79 -7.65 -35.82
CA SER A 25 6.03 -7.11 -34.70
C SER A 25 5.07 -8.07 -33.98
N SER A 26 5.48 -8.52 -32.80
CA SER A 26 4.52 -8.82 -31.73
C SER A 26 4.11 -7.49 -31.09
N ASP A 27 3.12 -6.80 -31.67
CA ASP A 27 2.43 -5.70 -30.99
C ASP A 27 1.54 -6.29 -29.87
N ALA A 28 2.17 -6.74 -28.79
CA ALA A 28 1.60 -6.54 -27.47
C ALA A 28 1.63 -5.03 -27.22
N PRO A 29 0.58 -4.40 -26.65
CA PRO A 29 0.65 -2.99 -26.31
C PRO A 29 1.86 -2.82 -25.39
N SER A 30 2.89 -2.15 -25.92
CA SER A 30 4.10 -1.88 -25.17
C SER A 30 3.66 -1.15 -23.91
N LYS A 31 3.97 -1.74 -22.76
CA LYS A 31 3.72 -1.11 -21.47
C LYS A 31 4.42 0.24 -21.55
N LEU A 32 3.65 1.34 -21.66
CA LEU A 32 4.23 2.67 -21.84
C LEU A 32 5.29 2.89 -20.77
N ARG A 33 6.48 3.33 -21.17
CA ARG A 33 7.59 3.52 -20.24
C ARG A 33 7.27 4.71 -19.35
N PHE A 34 7.84 4.69 -18.14
CA PHE A 34 7.66 5.76 -17.17
C PHE A 34 7.99 7.14 -17.79
N ASP A 35 9.14 7.23 -18.48
CA ASP A 35 9.61 8.47 -19.09
C ASP A 35 8.67 9.01 -20.16
N ASP A 36 8.06 8.12 -20.97
CA ASP A 36 7.12 8.52 -22.02
C ASP A 36 5.86 9.17 -21.42
N ILE A 37 5.32 8.56 -20.35
CA ILE A 37 4.13 9.07 -19.64
C ILE A 37 4.47 10.39 -18.94
N LEU A 38 5.64 10.46 -18.30
CA LEU A 38 6.11 11.66 -17.61
C LEU A 38 6.26 12.84 -18.58
N HIS A 39 6.96 12.61 -19.69
CA HIS A 39 7.17 13.63 -20.72
C HIS A 39 5.85 14.11 -21.32
N ASP A 40 4.94 13.18 -21.62
CA ASP A 40 3.62 13.52 -22.14
C ASP A 40 2.81 14.38 -21.15
N ILE A 41 2.83 14.08 -19.84
CA ILE A 41 2.15 14.92 -18.85
C ILE A 41 2.71 16.36 -18.83
N HIS A 42 4.03 16.52 -18.92
CA HIS A 42 4.65 17.84 -19.01
C HIS A 42 4.24 18.58 -20.29
N ASN A 43 4.21 17.89 -21.43
CA ASN A 43 3.75 18.49 -22.69
C ASN A 43 2.29 18.95 -22.62
N PHE A 44 1.41 18.19 -21.95
CA PHE A 44 0.03 18.61 -21.70
C PHE A 44 -0.02 19.89 -20.86
N ALA A 45 0.79 19.97 -19.79
CA ALA A 45 0.87 21.14 -18.93
C ALA A 45 1.36 22.39 -19.70
N ASP A 46 2.43 22.26 -20.48
CA ASP A 46 3.01 23.35 -21.28
C ASP A 46 2.05 23.83 -22.36
N ALA A 47 1.33 22.89 -22.99
CA ALA A 47 0.28 23.20 -23.96
C ALA A 47 -1.04 23.70 -23.32
N LYS A 48 -1.09 23.86 -21.99
CA LYS A 48 -2.29 24.22 -21.22
C LYS A 48 -3.49 23.30 -21.48
N LYS A 49 -3.23 22.03 -21.81
CA LYS A 49 -4.24 20.98 -22.01
C LYS A 49 -4.37 20.15 -20.75
N LEU A 50 -5.60 19.83 -20.35
CA LEU A 50 -5.85 19.05 -19.13
C LEU A 50 -5.35 17.60 -19.30
N PRO A 51 -4.36 17.13 -18.51
CA PRO A 51 -3.99 15.72 -18.50
C PRO A 51 -5.09 14.92 -17.80
N THR A 52 -5.33 13.68 -18.21
CA THR A 52 -6.38 12.86 -17.58
C THR A 52 -5.89 12.21 -16.29
N ALA A 53 -6.79 11.92 -15.35
CA ALA A 53 -6.47 11.16 -14.13
C ALA A 53 -5.97 9.73 -14.43
N ASN A 54 -6.34 9.16 -15.59
CA ASN A 54 -5.85 7.86 -16.03
C ASN A 54 -4.35 7.91 -16.37
N LYS A 55 -3.84 9.02 -16.93
CA LYS A 55 -2.40 9.20 -17.17
C LYS A 55 -1.62 9.23 -15.85
N LEU A 56 -2.12 9.94 -14.83
CA LEU A 56 -1.50 9.92 -13.50
C LEU A 56 -1.48 8.51 -12.88
N THR A 57 -2.57 7.76 -13.06
CA THR A 57 -2.66 6.37 -12.60
C THR A 57 -1.65 5.47 -13.32
N ALA A 58 -1.51 5.64 -14.63
CA ALA A 58 -0.53 4.91 -15.44
C ALA A 58 0.90 5.26 -15.02
N LEU A 59 1.18 6.55 -14.73
CA LEU A 59 2.48 7.01 -14.24
C LEU A 59 2.88 6.26 -12.96
N PHE A 60 2.04 6.29 -11.92
CA PHE A 60 2.36 5.59 -10.66
C PHE A 60 2.46 4.07 -10.83
N ARG A 61 1.71 3.47 -11.75
CA ARG A 61 1.83 2.04 -12.07
C ARG A 61 3.14 1.70 -12.80
N SER A 62 3.69 2.64 -13.56
CA SER A 62 4.92 2.48 -14.33
C SER A 62 6.20 2.78 -13.54
N VAL A 63 6.08 3.28 -12.30
CA VAL A 63 7.22 3.53 -11.41
C VAL A 63 7.99 2.23 -11.14
N THR A 64 9.28 2.21 -11.50
CA THR A 64 10.17 1.06 -11.31
C THR A 64 11.33 1.32 -10.37
N SER A 65 11.65 2.60 -10.10
CA SER A 65 12.70 3.01 -9.19
C SER A 65 12.22 4.03 -8.17
N ARG A 66 12.99 4.22 -7.09
CA ARG A 66 12.77 5.32 -6.13
C ARG A 66 12.84 6.68 -6.81
N GLN A 67 13.73 6.85 -7.80
CA GLN A 67 13.86 8.11 -8.55
C GLN A 67 12.61 8.40 -9.37
N ASP A 68 12.04 7.37 -10.02
CA ASP A 68 10.78 7.49 -10.76
C ASP A 68 9.66 7.95 -9.80
N PHE A 69 9.62 7.39 -8.60
CA PHE A 69 8.65 7.80 -7.58
C PHE A 69 8.82 9.28 -7.21
N VAL A 70 10.06 9.73 -6.98
CA VAL A 70 10.36 11.15 -6.73
C VAL A 70 9.82 12.03 -7.86
N GLU A 71 10.12 11.73 -9.12
CA GLU A 71 9.61 12.52 -10.25
C GLU A 71 8.08 12.47 -10.35
N ALA A 72 7.48 11.29 -10.15
CA ALA A 72 6.03 11.13 -10.15
C ALA A 72 5.34 11.97 -9.06
N THR A 73 5.95 12.12 -7.87
CA THR A 73 5.39 13.00 -6.83
C THR A 73 5.42 14.48 -7.21
N LYS A 74 6.40 14.93 -8.00
CA LYS A 74 6.45 16.33 -8.47
C LYS A 74 5.29 16.66 -9.40
N VAL A 75 4.88 15.69 -10.23
CA VAL A 75 3.75 15.81 -11.17
C VAL A 75 2.42 16.05 -10.45
N LEU A 76 2.27 15.65 -9.19
CA LEU A 76 1.05 15.93 -8.42
C LEU A 76 0.71 17.43 -8.38
N ARG A 77 1.72 18.32 -8.38
CA ARG A 77 1.52 19.77 -8.43
C ARG A 77 0.86 20.22 -9.73
N ILE A 78 1.16 19.57 -10.85
CA ILE A 78 0.54 19.86 -12.15
C ILE A 78 -0.96 19.55 -12.06
N TYR A 79 -1.32 18.37 -11.56
CA TYR A 79 -2.72 17.98 -11.40
C TYR A 79 -3.49 18.89 -10.44
N GLU A 80 -2.86 19.36 -9.36
CA GLU A 80 -3.44 20.33 -8.43
C GLU A 80 -3.68 21.70 -9.07
N THR A 81 -2.69 22.23 -9.79
CA THR A 81 -2.80 23.55 -10.45
C THR A 81 -3.75 23.56 -11.63
N MET A 82 -3.95 22.41 -12.28
CA MET A 82 -4.90 22.23 -13.38
C MET A 82 -6.27 21.73 -12.91
N PHE A 83 -6.48 21.59 -11.59
CA PHE A 83 -7.75 21.14 -10.98
C PHE A 83 -8.24 19.79 -11.50
N VAL A 84 -7.32 18.87 -11.79
CA VAL A 84 -7.65 17.49 -12.19
C VAL A 84 -7.50 16.57 -10.99
N ASP A 85 -8.62 16.02 -10.54
CA ASP A 85 -8.64 15.17 -9.37
C ASP A 85 -8.08 13.77 -9.61
N PRO A 86 -7.18 13.27 -8.74
CA PRO A 86 -6.82 11.86 -8.69
C PRO A 86 -8.05 10.99 -8.45
N LYS A 87 -7.96 9.73 -8.86
CA LYS A 87 -8.96 8.71 -8.50
C LYS A 87 -8.49 7.92 -7.29
N GLN A 88 -9.42 7.23 -6.63
CA GLN A 88 -9.07 6.26 -5.58
C GLN A 88 -8.06 5.21 -6.08
N GLN A 89 -8.19 4.77 -7.33
CA GLN A 89 -7.21 3.88 -7.97
C GLN A 89 -5.81 4.53 -8.06
N THR A 90 -5.73 5.81 -8.41
CA THR A 90 -4.47 6.56 -8.47
C THR A 90 -3.77 6.60 -7.11
N ALA A 91 -4.52 6.92 -6.05
CA ALA A 91 -4.00 6.92 -4.69
C ALA A 91 -3.54 5.52 -4.23
N GLY A 92 -4.27 4.47 -4.62
CA GLY A 92 -3.86 3.08 -4.36
C GLY A 92 -2.54 2.70 -5.04
N GLU A 93 -2.37 3.05 -6.32
CA GLU A 93 -1.12 2.82 -7.07
C GLU A 93 0.03 3.66 -6.51
N PHE A 94 -0.23 4.91 -6.09
CA PHE A 94 0.75 5.76 -5.40
C PHE A 94 1.29 5.08 -4.12
N ILE A 95 0.41 4.59 -3.25
CA ILE A 95 0.85 3.91 -2.01
C ILE A 95 1.57 2.61 -2.32
N LYS A 96 1.08 1.84 -3.29
CA LYS A 96 1.75 0.62 -3.74
C LYS A 96 3.16 0.90 -4.26
N ALA A 97 3.32 1.94 -5.08
CA ALA A 97 4.61 2.38 -5.60
C ALA A 97 5.53 2.83 -4.46
N ALA A 98 5.03 3.62 -3.51
CA ALA A 98 5.79 4.04 -2.33
C ALA A 98 6.34 2.83 -1.55
N ILE A 99 5.50 1.83 -1.26
CA ILE A 99 5.90 0.62 -0.53
C ILE A 99 6.90 -0.22 -1.35
N THR A 100 6.67 -0.36 -2.65
CA THR A 100 7.52 -1.20 -3.52
C THR A 100 8.91 -0.59 -3.73
N GLN A 101 8.99 0.74 -3.75
CA GLN A 101 10.23 1.50 -3.95
C GLN A 101 10.87 1.96 -2.65
N ASP A 102 10.41 1.44 -1.51
CA ASP A 102 10.93 1.76 -0.18
C ASP A 102 10.90 3.26 0.14
N ALA A 103 9.94 3.98 -0.45
CA ALA A 103 9.79 5.43 -0.51
C ALA A 103 8.66 5.94 0.39
N GLU A 104 8.42 5.28 1.52
CA GLU A 104 7.39 5.66 2.47
C GLU A 104 7.60 7.05 3.07
N ASP A 105 8.86 7.46 3.29
CA ASP A 105 9.22 8.81 3.75
C ASP A 105 8.71 9.90 2.80
N LEU A 106 8.84 9.66 1.48
CA LEU A 106 8.32 10.56 0.45
C LEU A 106 6.80 10.56 0.42
N ALA A 107 6.16 9.40 0.64
CA ALA A 107 4.71 9.34 0.76
C ALA A 107 4.21 10.14 1.97
N LEU A 108 4.86 10.03 3.13
CA LEU A 108 4.54 10.84 4.31
C LEU A 108 4.71 12.33 4.04
N LYS A 109 5.79 12.73 3.36
CA LYS A 109 6.01 14.12 2.97
C LYS A 109 4.89 14.64 2.06
N VAL A 110 4.38 13.81 1.15
CA VAL A 110 3.22 14.15 0.30
C VAL A 110 1.96 14.37 1.15
N PHE A 111 1.73 13.54 2.17
CA PHE A 111 0.61 13.71 3.10
C PHE A 111 0.73 14.97 3.97
N GLN A 112 1.91 15.22 4.52
CA GLN A 112 2.20 16.42 5.34
C GLN A 112 2.16 17.72 4.53
N GLN A 113 2.43 17.65 3.23
CA GLN A 113 2.22 18.77 2.30
C GLN A 113 0.75 18.99 1.94
N HIS A 114 -0.17 18.22 2.53
CA HIS A 114 -1.61 18.29 2.32
C HIS A 114 -2.00 18.18 0.85
N ARG A 115 -1.26 17.35 0.09
CA ARG A 115 -1.53 17.13 -1.33
C ARG A 115 -2.91 16.52 -1.55
N ARG A 116 -3.56 16.87 -2.66
CA ARG A 116 -4.93 16.42 -2.98
C ARG A 116 -5.05 14.90 -3.05
N ILE A 117 -4.00 14.20 -3.44
CA ILE A 117 -4.00 12.73 -3.55
C ILE A 117 -4.36 12.03 -2.23
N GLY A 118 -4.04 12.63 -1.09
CA GLY A 118 -4.36 12.07 0.23
C GLY A 118 -5.86 11.91 0.49
N MET A 119 -6.69 12.77 -0.10
CA MET A 119 -8.16 12.71 0.01
C MET A 119 -8.77 11.49 -0.69
N PHE A 120 -8.02 10.85 -1.59
CA PHE A 120 -8.49 9.72 -2.39
C PHE A 120 -7.92 8.38 -1.89
N VAL A 121 -7.13 8.39 -0.80
CA VAL A 121 -6.57 7.17 -0.23
C VAL A 121 -7.67 6.35 0.44
N SER A 122 -7.68 5.04 0.15
CA SER A 122 -8.58 4.11 0.79
C SER A 122 -8.01 3.58 2.11
N THR A 123 -8.88 3.21 3.06
CA THR A 123 -8.48 2.58 4.33
C THR A 123 -7.62 1.33 4.11
N GLY A 124 -7.89 0.53 3.06
CA GLY A 124 -7.09 -0.65 2.74
C GLY A 124 -5.68 -0.31 2.25
N SER A 125 -5.55 0.67 1.34
CA SER A 125 -4.23 1.14 0.87
C SER A 125 -3.40 1.69 2.03
N LEU A 126 -4.03 2.42 2.93
CA LEU A 126 -3.42 2.91 4.15
C LEU A 126 -2.94 1.77 5.06
N ASN A 127 -3.79 0.78 5.34
CA ASN A 127 -3.44 -0.35 6.20
C ASN A 127 -2.19 -1.08 5.68
N ASN A 128 -2.02 -1.15 4.35
CA ASN A 128 -0.80 -1.68 3.74
C ASN A 128 0.44 -0.84 4.08
N LEU A 129 0.33 0.48 4.08
CA LEU A 129 1.44 1.38 4.43
C LEU A 129 1.78 1.30 5.93
N LEU A 130 0.78 1.27 6.81
CA LEU A 130 0.97 1.05 8.25
C LEU A 130 1.66 -0.31 8.51
N LEU A 131 1.20 -1.37 7.85
CA LEU A 131 1.83 -2.69 7.97
C LEU A 131 3.28 -2.69 7.47
N HIS A 132 3.58 -1.97 6.39
CA HIS A 132 4.94 -1.82 5.89
C HIS A 132 5.84 -1.11 6.92
N LEU A 133 5.39 0.01 7.47
CA LEU A 133 6.10 0.74 8.53
C LEU A 133 6.31 -0.12 9.79
N TYR A 134 5.33 -0.95 10.15
CA TYR A 134 5.46 -1.88 11.28
C TYR A 134 6.60 -2.88 11.07
N LYS A 135 6.70 -3.44 9.85
CA LYS A 135 7.79 -4.38 9.49
C LYS A 135 9.15 -3.71 9.53
N LYS A 136 9.22 -2.43 9.16
CA LYS A 136 10.43 -1.59 9.27
C LYS A 136 10.76 -1.13 10.70
N ARG A 137 9.86 -1.36 11.66
CA ARG A 137 9.94 -0.81 13.02
C ARG A 137 9.96 0.72 13.07
N ASP A 138 9.48 1.37 12.02
CA ASP A 138 9.32 2.82 11.99
C ASP A 138 7.97 3.20 12.59
N HIS A 139 7.93 3.18 13.93
CA HIS A 139 6.72 3.49 14.68
C HIS A 139 6.40 4.98 14.67
N ALA A 140 7.42 5.85 14.62
CA ALA A 140 7.22 7.30 14.62
C ALA A 140 6.48 7.76 13.34
N SER A 141 6.95 7.32 12.17
CA SER A 141 6.32 7.60 10.89
C SER A 141 4.90 7.06 10.79
N ALA A 142 4.63 5.89 11.38
CA ALA A 142 3.29 5.31 11.38
C ALA A 142 2.30 6.11 12.21
N LEU A 143 2.73 6.65 13.36
CA LEU A 143 1.89 7.51 14.19
C LEU A 143 1.67 8.87 13.54
N ALA A 144 2.70 9.45 12.91
CA ALA A 144 2.54 10.66 12.10
C ALA A 144 1.53 10.45 10.97
N LEU A 145 1.65 9.33 10.23
CA LEU A 145 0.68 8.96 9.20
C LEU A 145 -0.73 8.88 9.78
N PHE A 146 -0.91 8.24 10.95
CA PHE A 146 -2.23 8.08 11.56
C PHE A 146 -2.91 9.42 11.91
N GLU A 147 -2.15 10.42 12.35
CA GLU A 147 -2.67 11.76 12.61
C GLU A 147 -3.07 12.49 11.31
N GLU A 148 -2.28 12.38 10.25
CA GLU A 148 -2.61 12.97 8.93
C GLU A 148 -3.95 12.45 8.38
N LEU A 149 -4.33 11.20 8.68
CA LEU A 149 -5.59 10.63 8.19
C LEU A 149 -6.83 11.30 8.73
N LYS A 150 -6.76 11.80 9.97
CA LYS A 150 -7.87 12.55 10.58
C LYS A 150 -8.16 13.79 9.74
N LEU A 151 -7.13 14.43 9.20
CA LEU A 151 -7.24 15.60 8.31
C LEU A 151 -7.85 15.21 6.96
N TYR A 152 -7.44 14.07 6.39
CA TYR A 152 -7.97 13.57 5.11
C TYR A 152 -9.34 12.90 5.19
N LYS A 153 -9.96 12.85 6.38
CA LYS A 153 -11.28 12.22 6.63
C LYS A 153 -11.35 10.75 6.19
N VAL A 154 -10.20 10.06 6.15
CA VAL A 154 -10.15 8.62 5.88
C VAL A 154 -10.62 7.91 7.15
N LYS A 155 -11.74 7.18 7.08
CA LYS A 155 -12.31 6.49 8.24
C LYS A 155 -11.44 5.27 8.61
N PRO A 156 -10.84 5.23 9.81
CA PRO A 156 -10.16 4.04 10.30
C PRO A 156 -11.14 2.88 10.46
N ASN A 157 -10.69 1.66 10.16
CA ASN A 157 -11.45 0.43 10.43
C ASN A 157 -10.79 -0.39 11.54
N ALA A 158 -11.36 -1.55 11.86
CA ALA A 158 -10.82 -2.42 12.91
C ALA A 158 -9.37 -2.85 12.66
N GLU A 159 -8.98 -3.04 11.41
CA GLU A 159 -7.59 -3.37 11.06
C GLU A 159 -6.66 -2.16 11.24
N THR A 160 -7.11 -0.95 10.90
CA THR A 160 -6.34 0.28 11.13
C THR A 160 -6.01 0.43 12.62
N TYR A 161 -7.02 0.31 13.50
CA TYR A 161 -6.80 0.40 14.94
C TYR A 161 -5.90 -0.73 15.46
N SER A 162 -6.08 -1.96 15.00
CA SER A 162 -5.18 -3.07 15.35
C SER A 162 -3.72 -2.76 15.00
N LEU A 163 -3.44 -2.19 13.83
CA LEU A 163 -2.08 -1.83 13.42
C LEU A 163 -1.50 -0.69 14.27
N VAL A 164 -2.26 0.40 14.45
CA VAL A 164 -1.84 1.56 15.24
C VAL A 164 -1.53 1.18 16.69
N ILE A 165 -2.40 0.38 17.32
CA ILE A 165 -2.16 -0.11 18.69
C ILE A 165 -0.87 -0.94 18.76
N ARG A 166 -0.58 -1.77 17.75
CA ARG A 166 0.70 -2.50 17.71
C ARG A 166 1.89 -1.56 17.61
N HIS A 167 1.81 -0.48 16.82
CA HIS A 167 2.87 0.54 16.80
C HIS A 167 3.05 1.22 18.16
N LEU A 168 1.97 1.57 18.84
CA LEU A 168 2.01 2.19 20.17
C LEU A 168 2.61 1.25 21.22
N LEU A 169 2.21 -0.03 21.22
CA LEU A 169 2.81 -1.05 22.08
C LEU A 169 4.31 -1.20 21.83
N SER A 170 4.73 -1.24 20.56
CA SER A 170 6.15 -1.42 20.21
C SER A 170 7.01 -0.19 20.52
N SER A 171 6.42 1.01 20.53
CA SER A 171 7.09 2.26 20.91
C SER A 171 6.97 2.61 22.40
N ASP A 172 6.26 1.79 23.18
CA ASP A 172 5.98 1.99 24.60
C ASP A 172 5.18 3.28 24.93
N ASN A 173 4.48 3.83 23.92
CA ASN A 173 3.60 5.00 24.04
C ASN A 173 2.24 4.59 24.64
N ILE A 174 2.22 4.28 25.93
CA ILE A 174 1.04 3.69 26.59
C ILE A 174 -0.12 4.69 26.73
N ASP A 175 0.14 5.96 27.03
CA ASP A 175 -0.93 6.95 27.19
C ASP A 175 -1.76 7.09 25.91
N GLN A 176 -1.09 7.29 24.77
CA GLN A 176 -1.75 7.35 23.46
C GLN A 176 -2.41 6.01 23.08
N LEU A 177 -1.87 4.87 23.54
CA LEU A 177 -2.50 3.58 23.37
C LEU A 177 -3.86 3.50 24.05
N LEU A 178 -3.95 3.97 25.30
CA LEU A 178 -5.20 3.98 26.05
C LEU A 178 -6.25 4.89 25.39
N ASP A 179 -5.84 6.06 24.90
CA ASP A 179 -6.71 6.98 24.17
C ASP A 179 -7.26 6.34 22.88
N VAL A 180 -6.37 5.75 22.07
CA VAL A 180 -6.76 5.06 20.83
C VAL A 180 -7.65 3.86 21.13
N LEU A 181 -7.38 3.12 22.21
CA LEU A 181 -8.20 1.99 22.65
C LEU A 181 -9.61 2.45 23.06
N ALA A 182 -9.74 3.54 23.81
CA ALA A 182 -11.05 4.07 24.19
C ALA A 182 -11.86 4.51 22.96
N VAL A 183 -11.25 5.20 21.99
CA VAL A 183 -11.91 5.60 20.74
C VAL A 183 -12.32 4.38 19.91
N ALA A 184 -11.43 3.39 19.75
CA ALA A 184 -11.71 2.18 19.00
C ALA A 184 -12.79 1.31 19.68
N GLY A 185 -12.80 1.28 21.01
CA GLY A 185 -13.80 0.57 21.82
C GLY A 185 -15.18 1.19 21.69
N ALA A 186 -15.29 2.51 21.83
CA ALA A 186 -16.55 3.24 21.62
C ALA A 186 -17.13 3.00 20.22
N ALA A 187 -16.26 2.88 19.20
CA ALA A 187 -16.65 2.58 17.82
C ALA A 187 -16.95 1.09 17.56
N LYS A 188 -16.74 0.19 18.54
CA LYS A 188 -16.82 -1.28 18.39
C LYS A 188 -15.90 -1.82 17.28
N LEU A 189 -14.73 -1.22 17.12
CA LEU A 189 -13.74 -1.55 16.10
C LEU A 189 -12.51 -2.29 16.67
N ILE A 190 -12.56 -2.77 17.91
CA ILE A 190 -11.48 -3.57 18.50
C ILE A 190 -11.70 -5.06 18.19
N LYS A 191 -10.66 -5.73 17.68
CA LYS A 191 -10.63 -7.18 17.56
C LYS A 191 -10.14 -7.81 18.86
N ALA A 192 -10.76 -8.92 19.29
CA ALA A 192 -10.37 -9.63 20.53
C ALA A 192 -8.89 -10.03 20.57
N ASN A 193 -8.31 -10.43 19.42
CA ASN A 193 -6.89 -10.76 19.32
C ASN A 193 -5.96 -9.55 19.61
N THR A 194 -6.41 -8.33 19.31
CA THR A 194 -5.64 -7.11 19.56
C THR A 194 -5.63 -6.83 21.06
N LEU A 195 -6.77 -6.97 21.73
CA LEU A 195 -6.88 -6.81 23.18
C LEU A 195 -5.98 -7.82 23.93
N ASN A 196 -6.05 -9.10 23.57
CA ASN A 196 -5.20 -10.12 24.18
C ASN A 196 -3.71 -9.82 24.00
N HIS A 197 -3.32 -9.33 22.82
CA HIS A 197 -1.93 -8.96 22.54
C HIS A 197 -1.44 -7.81 23.44
N ILE A 198 -2.27 -6.77 23.65
CA ILE A 198 -1.98 -5.67 24.57
C ILE A 198 -1.75 -6.20 25.99
N LEU A 199 -2.70 -6.99 26.50
CA LEU A 199 -2.67 -7.48 27.87
C LEU A 199 -1.44 -8.35 28.16
N ILE A 200 -1.14 -9.31 27.28
CA ILE A 200 0.05 -10.17 27.42
C ILE A 200 1.33 -9.33 27.38
N GLN A 201 1.42 -8.36 26.47
CA GLN A 201 2.60 -7.52 26.35
C GLN A 201 2.82 -6.62 27.57
N LEU A 202 1.77 -5.97 28.08
CA LEU A 202 1.88 -5.13 29.27
C LEU A 202 2.18 -5.94 30.53
N PHE A 203 1.56 -7.12 30.68
CA PHE A 203 1.82 -8.04 31.78
C PHE A 203 3.29 -8.51 31.78
N ASN A 204 3.80 -8.93 30.63
CA ASN A 204 5.20 -9.36 30.50
C ASN A 204 6.21 -8.21 30.75
N ARG A 205 5.79 -6.95 30.60
CA ARG A 205 6.57 -5.76 30.93
C ARG A 205 6.42 -5.32 32.39
N GLY A 206 5.61 -6.02 33.19
CA GLY A 206 5.32 -5.67 34.58
C GLY A 206 4.45 -4.42 34.76
N LYS A 207 3.82 -3.89 33.70
CA LYS A 207 2.99 -2.68 33.74
C LYS A 207 1.56 -3.01 34.20
N LEU A 208 1.41 -3.52 35.42
CA LEU A 208 0.14 -4.03 35.95
C LEU A 208 -0.94 -2.95 36.12
N ASP A 209 -0.54 -1.72 36.43
CA ASP A 209 -1.47 -0.59 36.51
C ASP A 209 -2.13 -0.31 35.15
N GLU A 210 -1.33 -0.39 34.08
CA GLU A 210 -1.80 -0.19 32.72
C GLU A 210 -2.66 -1.36 32.23
N VAL A 211 -2.35 -2.59 32.66
CA VAL A 211 -3.22 -3.76 32.43
C VAL A 211 -4.61 -3.51 33.02
N SER A 212 -4.68 -2.97 34.25
CA SER A 212 -5.94 -2.66 34.91
C SER A 212 -6.76 -1.63 34.12
N LYS A 213 -6.13 -0.54 33.66
CA LYS A 213 -6.77 0.47 32.81
C LYS A 213 -7.29 -0.10 31.49
N VAL A 214 -6.52 -0.97 30.82
CA VAL A 214 -6.94 -1.62 29.56
C VAL A 214 -8.18 -2.48 29.78
N VAL A 215 -8.24 -3.22 30.89
CA VAL A 215 -9.40 -4.06 31.24
C VAL A 215 -10.63 -3.21 31.55
N GLU A 216 -10.48 -2.10 32.26
CA GLU A 216 -11.56 -1.16 32.54
C GLU A 216 -12.13 -0.56 31.25
N ILE A 217 -11.27 -0.12 30.32
CA ILE A 217 -11.68 0.39 29.01
C ILE A 217 -12.41 -0.70 28.22
N ALA A 218 -11.88 -1.92 28.20
CA ALA A 218 -12.51 -3.04 27.51
C ALA A 218 -13.90 -3.37 28.08
N ALA A 219 -14.05 -3.36 29.41
CA ALA A 219 -15.34 -3.59 30.08
C ALA A 219 -16.33 -2.47 29.79
N LYS A 220 -15.90 -1.20 29.85
CA LYS A 220 -16.74 -0.03 29.57
C LYS A 220 -17.32 -0.02 28.15
N HIS A 221 -16.61 -0.61 27.19
CA HIS A 221 -16.99 -0.62 25.78
C HIS A 221 -17.48 -1.97 25.28
N ASP A 222 -17.82 -2.90 26.18
CA ASP A 222 -18.30 -4.26 25.85
C ASP A 222 -17.39 -5.01 24.87
N VAL A 223 -16.07 -4.79 24.97
CA VAL A 223 -15.10 -5.47 24.11
C VAL A 223 -14.97 -6.92 24.58
N PRO A 224 -15.11 -7.92 23.69
CA PRO A 224 -15.04 -9.33 24.08
C PRO A 224 -13.72 -9.66 24.76
N GLN A 225 -13.79 -10.08 26.03
CA GLN A 225 -12.65 -10.53 26.82
C GLN A 225 -12.55 -12.06 26.74
N ASN A 226 -11.38 -12.56 26.33
CA ASN A 226 -11.13 -14.01 26.31
C ASN A 226 -10.62 -14.51 27.68
N ASP A 227 -10.56 -15.83 27.88
CA ASP A 227 -10.09 -16.44 29.13
C ASP A 227 -8.67 -16.02 29.55
N ILE A 228 -7.83 -15.61 28.59
CA ILE A 228 -6.50 -15.01 28.84
C ILE A 228 -6.63 -13.73 29.68
N THR A 229 -7.66 -12.91 29.43
CA THR A 229 -7.96 -11.69 30.21
C THR A 229 -8.21 -12.04 31.68
N LYS A 230 -8.97 -13.11 31.93
CA LYS A 230 -9.26 -13.60 33.28
C LYS A 230 -8.03 -14.24 33.93
N SER A 231 -7.20 -14.94 33.17
CA SER A 231 -5.96 -15.54 33.67
C SER A 231 -4.91 -14.49 34.06
N VAL A 232 -4.73 -13.44 33.24
CA VAL A 232 -3.83 -12.30 33.55
C VAL A 232 -4.28 -11.58 34.83
N LEU A 233 -5.58 -11.45 35.07
CA LEU A 233 -6.14 -10.82 36.27
C LEU A 233 -6.18 -11.74 37.50
N GLY A 234 -6.28 -13.05 37.30
CA GLY A 234 -6.38 -14.08 38.35
C GLY A 234 -5.04 -14.56 38.89
N SER A 235 -3.91 -14.09 38.34
CA SER A 235 -2.54 -14.46 38.74
C SER A 235 -2.04 -13.71 39.99
N LYS A 236 -2.92 -13.47 40.98
CA LYS A 236 -2.55 -12.87 42.27
C LYS A 236 -1.83 -13.88 43.17
#